data_AF-A0AAD5QXY2-F1
#
_entry.id   AF-A0AAD5QXY2-F1
#
_cell.length_a   1.000
_cell.length_b   1.000
_cell.length_c   1.000
_cell.angle_alpha   90.00
_cell.angle_beta   90.00
_cell.angle_gamma   90.00
#
_symmetry.space_group_name_H-M   'P 1'
#
loop_
_entity.id
_entity.type
_entity.pdbx_description
1 polymer ?
#
loop_
_entity_poly.entity_id
_entity_poly.type
_entity_poly.pdbx_seq_one_letter_code
_entity_poly.pdbx_strand_id
1 'polypeptide(L)'
;MSCTTARIASPSQESHRPVKRKSTDLLATMDKRCLVKDFACILCQRICNVPVATTVCMHRFCEGCMSPRIAAGNLRCPRCNTQLDRINLFATIRISRHYQKD
;
A
#
# COMPACT_ATOMS: atom_id res chain seq x y z
N MET A 1 2.56 12.82 20.69
CA MET A 1 1.96 11.49 20.43
C MET A 1 3.12 10.54 20.21
N SER A 2 3.48 9.80 21.24
CA SER A 2 4.78 9.17 21.37
C SER A 2 4.64 7.66 21.22
N CYS A 3 5.30 7.08 20.23
CA CYS A 3 5.38 5.63 20.05
C CYS A 3 6.50 5.10 20.96
N THR A 4 6.16 4.44 22.05
CA THR A 4 7.14 3.87 22.99
C THR A 4 7.77 2.60 22.39
N THR A 5 9.09 2.57 22.30
CA THR A 5 9.88 1.39 21.89
C THR A 5 9.82 0.33 22.99
N ALA A 6 9.06 -0.74 22.78
CA ALA A 6 9.05 -1.90 23.67
C ALA A 6 10.35 -2.69 23.50
N ARG A 7 11.11 -2.84 24.59
CA ARG A 7 12.30 -3.70 24.67
C ARG A 7 11.88 -5.16 24.52
N ILE A 8 12.52 -5.87 23.60
CA ILE A 8 12.39 -7.32 23.45
C ILE A 8 13.21 -7.98 24.57
N ALA A 9 12.53 -8.59 25.53
CA ALA A 9 13.15 -9.52 26.48
C ALA A 9 13.01 -10.94 25.91
N SER A 10 14.15 -11.62 25.73
CA SER A 10 14.22 -13.03 25.34
C SER A 10 13.74 -13.93 26.48
N PRO A 11 12.88 -14.94 26.22
CA PRO A 11 12.74 -16.06 27.13
C PRO A 11 13.51 -17.29 26.61
N SER A 12 14.18 -17.92 27.56
CA SER A 12 15.00 -19.12 27.47
C SER A 12 14.21 -20.38 27.08
N GLN A 13 14.98 -21.40 26.71
CA GLN A 13 14.64 -22.66 26.06
C GLN A 13 13.52 -23.48 26.71
N GLU A 14 12.55 -23.94 25.91
CA GLU A 14 11.75 -25.14 26.21
C GLU A 14 11.18 -25.79 24.92
N SER A 15 11.54 -27.06 24.70
CA SER A 15 10.89 -28.11 23.89
C SER A 15 10.38 -27.77 22.47
N HIS A 16 11.12 -28.21 21.45
CA HIS A 16 10.68 -28.25 20.05
C HIS A 16 9.52 -29.24 19.84
N ARG A 17 8.28 -28.79 20.10
CA ARG A 17 7.07 -29.45 19.61
C ARG A 17 6.89 -29.06 18.12
N PRO A 18 6.71 -30.00 17.19
CA PRO A 18 6.41 -29.65 15.80
C PRO A 18 5.06 -28.91 15.77
N VAL A 19 5.11 -27.60 15.56
CA VAL A 19 3.92 -26.77 15.36
C VAL A 19 3.34 -27.16 14.00
N LYS A 20 2.32 -28.01 14.03
CA LYS A 20 1.53 -28.40 12.85
C LYS A 20 0.84 -27.14 12.34
N ARG A 21 1.46 -26.45 11.38
CA ARG A 21 0.92 -25.25 10.72
C ARG A 21 -0.38 -25.65 10.01
N LYS A 22 -1.52 -25.50 10.68
CA LYS A 22 -2.82 -25.48 9.98
C LYS A 22 -2.75 -24.31 9.02
N SER A 23 -3.01 -24.58 7.74
CA SER A 23 -3.12 -23.57 6.69
C SER A 23 -4.29 -22.65 7.01
N THR A 24 -4.09 -21.71 7.92
CA THR A 24 -5.05 -20.65 8.21
C THR A 24 -4.95 -19.64 7.09
N ASP A 25 -6.08 -19.33 6.46
CA ASP A 25 -6.16 -18.29 5.44
C ASP A 25 -5.61 -16.97 6.00
N LEU A 26 -4.42 -16.58 5.54
CA LEU A 26 -3.73 -15.37 5.97
C LEU A 26 -4.59 -14.13 5.69
N LEU A 27 -5.38 -14.15 4.62
CA LEU A 27 -6.27 -13.05 4.25
C LEU A 27 -7.40 -12.87 5.26
N ALA A 28 -7.90 -13.96 5.84
CA ALA A 28 -8.94 -13.92 6.87
C ALA A 28 -8.46 -13.29 8.20
N THR A 29 -7.14 -13.23 8.43
CA THR A 29 -6.55 -12.63 9.63
C THR A 29 -6.16 -11.15 9.47
N MET A 30 -6.18 -10.61 8.25
CA MET A 30 -5.82 -9.21 8.01
C MET A 30 -6.97 -8.26 8.35
N ASP A 31 -6.70 -7.22 9.13
CA ASP A 31 -7.68 -6.16 9.37
C ASP A 31 -7.94 -5.37 8.08
N LYS A 32 -9.16 -5.51 7.54
CA LYS A 32 -9.63 -4.79 6.36
C LYS A 32 -9.44 -3.28 6.48
N ARG A 33 -9.56 -2.71 7.67
CA ARG A 33 -9.39 -1.26 7.92
C ARG A 33 -7.94 -0.83 7.67
N CYS A 34 -6.98 -1.64 8.09
CA CYS A 34 -5.55 -1.42 7.82
C CYS A 34 -5.25 -1.49 6.32
N LEU A 35 -5.81 -2.49 5.63
CA LEU A 35 -5.64 -2.63 4.19
C LEU A 35 -6.20 -1.43 3.41
N VAL A 36 -7.37 -0.91 3.81
CA VAL A 36 -7.91 0.30 3.17
C VAL A 36 -7.01 1.51 3.44
N LYS A 37 -6.50 1.70 4.67
CA LYS A 37 -5.67 2.86 5.01
C LYS A 37 -4.39 2.94 4.17
N ASP A 38 -3.75 1.82 3.92
CA ASP A 38 -2.43 1.79 3.26
C ASP A 38 -2.51 1.68 1.73
N PHE A 39 -3.66 1.23 1.19
CA PHE A 39 -3.83 1.01 -0.25
C PHE A 39 -4.92 1.87 -0.89
N ALA A 40 -5.62 2.73 -0.15
CA ALA A 40 -6.63 3.61 -0.71
C ALA A 40 -6.02 4.78 -1.51
N CYS A 41 -6.61 5.03 -2.68
CA CYS A 41 -6.37 6.25 -3.43
C CYS A 41 -7.12 7.40 -2.77
N ILE A 42 -6.45 8.53 -2.50
CA ILE A 42 -7.13 9.70 -1.89
C ILE A 42 -8.12 10.39 -2.81
N LEU A 43 -8.03 10.15 -4.12
CA LEU A 43 -8.90 10.80 -5.11
C LEU A 43 -10.28 10.14 -5.16
N CYS A 44 -10.33 8.80 -5.15
CA CYS A 44 -11.58 8.05 -5.20
C CYS A 44 -11.97 7.39 -3.88
N GLN A 45 -11.11 7.45 -2.86
CA GLN A 45 -11.31 6.90 -1.50
C GLN A 45 -11.60 5.38 -1.48
N ARG A 46 -11.14 4.67 -2.52
CA ARG A 46 -11.23 3.21 -2.65
C ARG A 46 -9.83 2.63 -2.75
N ILE A 47 -9.70 1.33 -2.52
CA ILE A 47 -8.46 0.58 -2.81
C ILE A 47 -8.04 0.88 -4.26
N CYS A 48 -6.76 1.19 -4.48
CA CYS A 48 -6.27 1.60 -5.78
C CYS A 48 -6.53 0.53 -6.85
N ASN A 49 -7.27 0.90 -7.90
CA ASN A 49 -7.36 0.11 -9.11
C ASN A 49 -6.21 0.50 -10.04
N VAL A 50 -5.39 -0.46 -10.46
CA VAL A 50 -4.13 -0.26 -11.20
C VAL A 50 -3.27 0.84 -10.52
N PRO A 51 -2.62 0.51 -9.38
CA PRO A 51 -1.91 1.51 -8.60
C PRO A 51 -0.66 2.04 -9.32
N VAL A 52 -0.60 3.36 -9.44
CA VAL A 52 0.59 4.12 -9.83
C VAL A 52 1.14 4.83 -8.61
N ALA A 53 2.46 4.87 -8.45
CA ALA A 53 3.09 5.73 -7.45
C ALA A 53 3.94 6.80 -8.12
N THR A 54 3.87 7.99 -7.56
CA THR A 54 4.80 9.07 -7.89
C THR A 54 6.21 8.65 -7.47
N THR A 55 7.19 8.81 -8.35
CA THR A 55 8.57 8.35 -8.04
C THR A 55 9.24 9.20 -6.97
N VAL A 56 8.96 10.51 -6.96
CA VAL A 56 9.62 11.49 -6.06
C VAL A 56 9.05 11.53 -4.64
N CYS A 57 7.77 11.19 -4.45
CA CYS A 57 7.13 11.24 -3.13
C CYS A 57 6.41 9.95 -2.73
N MET A 58 6.50 8.90 -3.55
CA MET A 58 6.01 7.54 -3.27
C MET A 58 4.54 7.45 -2.88
N HIS A 59 3.71 8.42 -3.29
CA HIS A 59 2.29 8.40 -3.01
C HIS A 59 1.55 7.65 -4.12
N ARG A 60 0.63 6.78 -3.72
CA ARG A 60 -0.08 5.85 -4.60
C ARG A 60 -1.49 6.35 -4.96
N PHE A 61 -1.86 6.19 -6.22
CA PHE A 61 -3.16 6.56 -6.78
C PHE A 61 -3.62 5.51 -7.79
N CYS A 62 -4.89 5.52 -8.18
CA CYS A 62 -5.33 4.78 -9.37
C CYS A 62 -4.77 5.47 -10.63
N GLU A 63 -4.30 4.70 -11.61
CA GLU A 63 -3.93 5.21 -12.93
C GLU A 63 -5.06 6.10 -13.51
N GLY A 64 -6.28 5.56 -13.56
CA GLY A 64 -7.45 6.30 -14.06
C GLY A 64 -7.80 7.57 -13.29
N CYS A 65 -7.38 7.71 -12.02
CA CYS A 65 -7.59 8.94 -11.26
C CYS A 65 -6.51 10.00 -11.53
N MET A 66 -5.29 9.59 -11.89
CA MET A 66 -4.18 10.51 -12.14
C MET A 66 -4.05 10.92 -13.61
N SER A 67 -4.36 10.03 -14.57
CA SER A 67 -4.23 10.31 -16.00
C SER A 67 -4.92 11.61 -16.46
N PRO A 68 -6.17 11.91 -16.06
CA PRO A 68 -6.82 13.17 -16.45
C PRO A 68 -6.12 14.42 -15.92
N ARG A 69 -5.56 14.35 -14.70
CA ARG A 69 -4.84 15.48 -14.09
C ARG A 69 -3.57 15.80 -14.87
N ILE A 70 -2.85 14.77 -15.28
CA ILE A 70 -1.64 14.89 -16.09
C ILE A 70 -1.97 15.43 -17.48
N ALA A 71 -3.02 14.92 -18.11
CA ALA A 71 -3.48 15.41 -19.41
C ALA A 71 -3.82 16.90 -19.35
N ALA A 72 -4.40 17.36 -18.24
CA ALA A 72 -4.69 18.77 -17.97
C ALA A 72 -3.46 19.61 -17.53
N GLY A 73 -2.25 19.03 -17.48
CA GLY A 73 -1.03 19.73 -17.07
C GLY A 73 -0.86 19.92 -15.56
N ASN A 74 -1.71 19.31 -14.74
CA ASN A 74 -1.63 19.37 -13.28
C ASN A 74 -0.59 18.37 -12.75
N LEU A 75 0.69 18.73 -12.87
CA LEU A 75 1.83 17.90 -12.46
C LEU A 75 2.20 18.13 -10.99
N ARG A 76 1.23 18.01 -10.09
CA ARG A 76 1.45 18.04 -8.64
C ARG A 76 0.79 16.85 -7.96
N CYS A 77 1.47 16.29 -6.97
CA CYS A 77 0.95 15.20 -6.17
C CYS A 77 -0.29 15.66 -5.37
N PRO A 78 -1.47 15.05 -5.54
CA PRO A 78 -2.67 15.46 -4.82
C PRO A 78 -2.60 15.26 -3.30
N ARG A 79 -1.63 14.47 -2.80
CA ARG A 79 -1.49 14.17 -1.37
C ARG A 79 -0.59 15.15 -0.63
N CYS A 80 0.53 15.53 -1.22
CA CYS A 80 1.56 16.35 -0.56
C CYS A 80 1.97 17.59 -1.37
N ASN A 81 1.32 17.84 -2.49
CA ASN A 81 1.55 18.96 -3.40
C ASN A 81 2.96 19.03 -4.02
N THR A 82 3.80 18.01 -3.83
CA THR A 82 5.12 17.89 -4.48
C THR A 82 4.98 17.96 -5.99
N GLN A 83 5.87 18.72 -6.64
CA GLN A 83 5.92 18.81 -8.09
C GLN A 83 6.32 17.46 -8.68
N LEU A 84 5.58 17.03 -9.69
CA LEU A 84 5.88 15.87 -10.50
C LEU A 84 6.43 16.40 -11.82
N ASP A 85 7.40 15.72 -12.41
CA ASP A 85 7.77 15.98 -13.80
C ASP A 85 7.27 14.85 -14.70
N ARG A 86 7.21 15.09 -16.01
CA ARG A 86 6.72 14.11 -16.99
C ARG A 86 7.64 12.90 -17.16
N ILE A 87 8.91 13.01 -16.75
CA ILE A 87 9.94 11.97 -16.89
C ILE A 87 9.87 11.00 -15.71
N ASN A 88 9.53 11.51 -14.54
CA ASN A 88 9.47 10.85 -13.23
C ASN A 88 8.02 10.48 -12.84
N LEU A 89 7.13 10.39 -13.83
CA LEU A 89 5.71 10.53 -13.56
C LEU A 89 5.16 9.34 -12.77
N PHE A 90 5.45 8.09 -13.15
CA PHE A 90 4.99 6.91 -12.40
C PHE A 90 5.89 5.68 -12.52
N ALA A 91 5.94 4.91 -11.43
CA ALA A 91 6.22 3.48 -11.48
C ALA A 91 4.92 2.69 -11.36
N THR A 92 4.69 1.72 -12.24
CA THR A 92 3.59 0.76 -12.12
C THR A 92 3.88 -0.16 -10.96
N ILE A 93 3.03 -0.14 -9.93
CA ILE A 93 3.16 -1.05 -8.81
C ILE A 93 2.40 -2.31 -9.16
N ARG A 94 3.11 -3.35 -9.58
CA ARG A 94 2.54 -4.69 -9.75
C ARG A 94 2.29 -5.31 -8.38
N ILE A 95 1.16 -5.00 -7.76
CA ILE A 95 0.60 -5.87 -6.73
C ILE A 95 0.03 -7.05 -7.50
N SER A 96 0.62 -8.23 -7.32
CA SER A 96 0.30 -9.47 -8.06
C SER A 96 -1.20 -9.65 -8.25
N ARG A 97 -1.63 -9.89 -9.51
CA ARG A 97 -3.01 -9.98 -10.03
C ARG A 97 -3.88 -11.11 -9.43
N HIS A 98 -3.70 -11.47 -8.16
CA HIS A 98 -4.46 -12.56 -7.52
C HIS A 98 -5.84 -12.16 -7.00
N TYR A 99 -6.25 -10.89 -7.16
CA TYR A 99 -7.57 -10.42 -6.72
C TYR A 99 -8.40 -9.86 -7.89
N GLN A 100 -8.54 -10.64 -8.95
CA GLN A 100 -9.55 -10.38 -9.98
C GLN A 100 -9.96 -11.68 -10.68
N LYS A 101 -10.68 -12.54 -9.95
CA LYS A 101 -11.59 -13.52 -10.53
C LYS A 101 -12.85 -13.58 -9.67
N ASP A 102 -13.93 -13.10 -10.29
CA ASP A 102 -15.36 -13.34 -10.06
C ASP A 102 -15.96 -12.97 -8.70
#